data_AF-A0A1I5JSK2-F1
#
_entry.id   AF-A0A1I5JSK2-F1
#
_cell.length_a   1.000
_cell.length_b   1.000
_cell.length_c   1.000
_cell.angle_alpha   90.00
_cell.angle_beta   90.00
_cell.angle_gamma   90.00
#
_symmetry.space_group_name_H-M   'P 1'
#
loop_
_entity.id
_entity.type
_entity.pdbx_description
1 polymer ?
#
loop_
_entity_poly.entity_id
_entity_poly.type
_entity_poly.pdbx_seq_one_letter_code
_entity_poly.pdbx_strand_id
1 'polypeptide(L)'
;MLLRKIDFADPTIQSKLDLSSLNANLSWNDYYASYAYVIYQTMQAVFDMPYPYSPHGKAILFLMRHTLELQLKGELYRKGKTIPYSANVAEIIDELGKDVPKEIQRLIEIINQDQNGHCYRYHVDPCTKSTYFNSTKVIETTEYFSIYEQIVNAGIYKAEPICPTLKLHKDWDLNFKVTHELQYWHLRFQYDYIIEILLEGILNESISLQNCYIPLLFLIRHAIELSLKSFVWDLENFNSTDFKNSLCAEYKLVELHKAFDTFLGSLDVKKMDVEMQEELIHLRNQFNQHHETISALDVYNELFRFPGDKAIELIKIPLADLVALYYCSNSILTFNTETLIKEKILESTSY
;
A
#
# COMPACT_ATOMS: atom_id res chain seq x y z
N MET A 1 12.27 -5.53 -8.39
CA MET A 1 13.72 -5.46 -8.60
C MET A 1 14.37 -4.82 -7.37
N LEU A 2 14.38 -5.55 -6.24
CA LEU A 2 15.00 -5.23 -4.94
C LEU A 2 16.55 -5.08 -4.97
N LEU A 3 17.16 -4.83 -6.13
CA LEU A 3 18.55 -5.19 -6.42
C LEU A 3 19.49 -4.04 -6.83
N ARG A 4 19.05 -2.78 -6.87
CA ARG A 4 19.98 -1.65 -6.99
C ARG A 4 20.22 -1.05 -5.62
N LYS A 5 21.47 -1.09 -5.13
CA LYS A 5 21.89 -0.29 -3.97
C LYS A 5 21.80 1.18 -4.37
N ILE A 6 20.71 1.83 -3.97
CA ILE A 6 20.52 3.26 -4.12
C ILE A 6 21.10 3.91 -2.86
N ASP A 7 22.02 4.87 -3.05
CA ASP A 7 22.53 5.67 -1.94
C ASP A 7 21.59 6.87 -1.71
N PHE A 8 20.69 6.73 -0.73
CA PHE A 8 19.75 7.80 -0.38
C PHE A 8 20.42 9.00 0.32
N ALA A 9 21.73 8.91 0.62
CA ALA A 9 22.53 10.06 1.06
C ALA A 9 23.08 10.88 -0.13
N ASP A 10 22.97 10.38 -1.37
CA ASP A 10 23.40 11.14 -2.55
C ASP A 10 22.54 12.41 -2.72
N PRO A 11 23.15 13.61 -2.79
CA PRO A 11 22.41 14.86 -2.95
C PRO A 11 21.48 14.91 -4.18
N THR A 12 21.85 14.22 -5.26
CA THR A 12 21.05 14.11 -6.48
C THR A 12 19.77 13.31 -6.23
N ILE A 13 19.89 12.19 -5.51
CA ILE A 13 18.75 11.36 -5.14
C ILE A 13 17.85 12.12 -4.17
N GLN A 14 18.43 12.78 -3.17
CA GLN A 14 17.69 13.63 -2.23
C GLN A 14 16.90 14.73 -2.95
N SER A 15 17.53 15.41 -3.90
CA SER A 15 16.85 16.46 -4.68
C SER A 15 15.69 15.91 -5.53
N LYS A 16 15.80 14.69 -6.07
CA LYS A 16 14.72 14.07 -6.85
C LYS A 16 13.54 13.59 -6.00
N LEU A 17 13.79 13.34 -4.72
CA LEU A 17 12.79 12.90 -3.76
C LEU A 17 12.32 14.04 -2.82
N ASP A 18 12.69 15.29 -3.10
CA ASP A 18 12.30 16.41 -2.26
C ASP A 18 10.81 16.75 -2.42
N LEU A 19 10.07 16.72 -1.30
CA LEU A 19 8.67 17.08 -1.24
C LEU A 19 8.45 18.55 -0.87
N SER A 20 9.49 19.28 -0.43
CA SER A 20 9.39 20.60 0.19
C SER A 20 8.77 21.66 -0.73
N SER A 21 8.95 21.53 -2.04
CA SER A 21 8.41 22.45 -3.05
C SER A 21 7.07 22.03 -3.64
N LEU A 22 6.51 20.89 -3.24
CA LEU A 22 5.28 20.36 -3.81
C LEU A 22 4.03 20.98 -3.18
N ASN A 23 2.93 20.99 -3.92
CA ASN A 23 1.67 21.50 -3.41
C ASN A 23 1.09 20.56 -2.34
N ALA A 24 1.07 20.99 -1.08
CA ALA A 24 0.51 20.25 0.05
C ALA A 24 -1.01 20.35 0.21
N ASN A 25 -1.65 21.29 -0.50
CA ASN A 25 -3.09 21.52 -0.41
C ASN A 25 -3.79 21.01 -1.68
N LEU A 26 -4.18 19.75 -1.65
CA LEU A 26 -4.77 19.05 -2.78
C LEU A 26 -6.29 18.93 -2.63
N SER A 27 -7.01 19.22 -3.70
CA SER A 27 -8.45 19.03 -3.80
C SER A 27 -8.83 17.57 -4.06
N TRP A 28 -10.13 17.24 -3.96
CA TRP A 28 -10.64 15.92 -4.37
C TRP A 28 -10.21 15.51 -5.78
N ASN A 29 -10.18 16.45 -6.73
CA ASN A 29 -9.75 16.16 -8.09
C ASN A 29 -8.25 15.88 -8.17
N ASP A 30 -7.43 16.55 -7.36
CA ASP A 30 -5.99 16.34 -7.35
C ASP A 30 -5.63 14.97 -6.75
N TYR A 31 -6.33 14.56 -5.67
CA TYR A 31 -6.19 13.19 -5.14
C TYR A 31 -6.60 12.16 -6.19
N TYR A 32 -7.77 12.35 -6.81
CA TYR A 32 -8.25 11.46 -7.86
C TYR A 32 -7.23 11.33 -9.02
N ALA A 33 -6.76 12.45 -9.55
CA ALA A 33 -5.79 12.50 -10.64
C ALA A 33 -4.47 11.85 -10.24
N SER A 34 -4.02 12.05 -8.99
CA SER A 34 -2.78 11.45 -8.49
C SER A 34 -2.84 9.92 -8.43
N TYR A 35 -3.95 9.38 -7.91
CA TYR A 35 -4.17 7.94 -7.87
C TYR A 35 -4.38 7.34 -9.27
N ALA A 36 -5.17 8.00 -10.13
CA ALA A 36 -5.35 7.61 -11.53
C ALA A 36 -4.02 7.56 -12.29
N TYR A 37 -3.16 8.56 -12.09
CA TYR A 37 -1.83 8.64 -12.65
C TYR A 37 -0.95 7.47 -12.22
N VAL A 38 -0.96 7.08 -10.94
CA VAL A 38 -0.19 5.91 -10.47
C VAL A 38 -0.67 4.62 -11.11
N ILE A 39 -1.99 4.40 -11.22
CA ILE A 39 -2.50 3.20 -11.92
C ILE A 39 -2.03 3.21 -13.37
N TYR A 40 -2.14 4.35 -14.07
CA TYR A 40 -1.72 4.48 -15.46
C TYR A 40 -0.24 4.15 -15.63
N GLN A 41 0.64 4.75 -14.83
CA GLN A 41 2.10 4.50 -14.90
C GLN A 41 2.43 3.04 -14.57
N THR A 42 1.75 2.45 -13.58
CA THR A 42 1.92 1.04 -13.24
C THR A 42 1.54 0.15 -14.41
N MET A 43 0.36 0.38 -15.02
CA MET A 43 -0.12 -0.40 -16.16
C MET A 43 0.77 -0.21 -17.40
N GLN A 44 1.32 1.00 -17.60
CA GLN A 44 2.27 1.26 -18.67
C GLN A 44 3.57 0.46 -18.49
N ALA A 45 4.19 0.53 -17.32
CA ALA A 45 5.40 -0.24 -17.01
C ALA A 45 5.18 -1.74 -17.13
N VAL A 46 4.00 -2.20 -16.70
CA VAL A 46 3.52 -3.56 -16.83
C VAL A 46 3.44 -3.95 -18.32
N PHE A 47 2.75 -3.20 -19.18
CA PHE A 47 2.63 -3.53 -20.62
C PHE A 47 3.95 -3.52 -21.40
N ASP A 48 4.97 -2.83 -20.91
CA ASP A 48 6.30 -2.83 -21.51
C ASP A 48 7.13 -4.08 -21.11
N MET A 49 6.60 -4.95 -20.23
CA MET A 49 7.27 -6.20 -19.84
C MET A 49 7.27 -7.24 -20.97
N PRO A 50 8.37 -8.01 -21.12
CA PRO A 50 8.50 -8.99 -22.20
C PRO A 50 7.68 -10.27 -22.00
N TYR A 51 6.91 -10.39 -20.91
CA TYR A 51 6.09 -11.55 -20.58
C TYR A 51 4.69 -11.12 -20.09
N PRO A 52 3.66 -11.98 -20.23
CA PRO A 52 2.35 -11.70 -19.67
C PRO A 52 2.41 -11.48 -18.17
N TYR A 53 1.89 -10.35 -17.74
CA TYR A 53 1.68 -10.08 -16.33
C TYR A 53 0.54 -11.00 -15.84
N SER A 54 0.87 -12.01 -15.04
CA SER A 54 -0.12 -12.78 -14.24
C SER A 54 0.03 -12.42 -12.76
N PRO A 55 -0.45 -11.25 -12.36
CA PRO A 55 -0.18 -10.68 -11.05
C PRO A 55 -1.07 -11.19 -9.93
N HIS A 56 -0.44 -11.40 -8.79
CA HIS A 56 -1.09 -11.11 -7.53
C HIS A 56 -1.36 -9.61 -7.47
N GLY A 57 -2.63 -9.23 -7.33
CA GLY A 57 -3.09 -7.90 -7.74
C GLY A 57 -3.60 -6.99 -6.65
N LYS A 58 -3.54 -7.38 -5.38
CA LYS A 58 -4.23 -6.68 -4.31
C LYS A 58 -3.81 -5.21 -4.22
N ALA A 59 -2.53 -4.90 -4.39
CA ALA A 59 -2.06 -3.50 -4.37
C ALA A 59 -2.70 -2.65 -5.49
N ILE A 60 -2.71 -3.13 -6.74
CA ILE A 60 -3.32 -2.39 -7.86
C ILE A 60 -4.85 -2.38 -7.78
N LEU A 61 -5.47 -3.46 -7.30
CA LEU A 61 -6.91 -3.52 -7.05
C LEU A 61 -7.34 -2.54 -5.95
N PHE A 62 -6.52 -2.37 -4.90
CA PHE A 62 -6.71 -1.32 -3.90
C PHE A 62 -6.69 0.06 -4.57
N LEU A 63 -5.69 0.36 -5.39
CA LEU A 63 -5.59 1.65 -6.08
C LEU A 63 -6.79 1.89 -7.00
N MET A 64 -7.22 0.90 -7.76
CA MET A 64 -8.41 0.98 -8.63
C MET A 64 -9.69 1.26 -7.83
N ARG A 65 -9.90 0.52 -6.74
CA ARG A 65 -11.03 0.71 -5.84
C ARG A 65 -11.02 2.11 -5.23
N HIS A 66 -9.87 2.53 -4.71
CA HIS A 66 -9.70 3.83 -4.06
C HIS A 66 -9.86 4.99 -5.05
N THR A 67 -9.38 4.83 -6.28
CA THR A 67 -9.58 5.81 -7.36
C THR A 67 -11.06 5.99 -7.68
N LEU A 68 -11.82 4.89 -7.74
CA LEU A 68 -13.27 4.95 -7.90
C LEU A 68 -13.94 5.62 -6.70
N GLU A 69 -13.53 5.31 -5.48
CA GLU A 69 -14.04 5.97 -4.27
C GLU A 69 -13.80 7.48 -4.29
N LEU A 70 -12.58 7.92 -4.62
CA LEU A 70 -12.22 9.33 -4.77
C LEU A 70 -13.07 10.03 -5.82
N GLN A 71 -13.32 9.36 -6.95
CA GLN A 71 -14.18 9.89 -8.00
C GLN A 71 -15.62 10.10 -7.53
N LEU A 72 -16.19 9.11 -6.82
CA LEU A 72 -17.54 9.19 -6.28
C LEU A 72 -17.67 10.28 -5.20
N LYS A 73 -16.71 10.35 -4.27
CA LYS A 73 -16.67 11.40 -3.23
C LYS A 73 -16.43 12.78 -3.83
N GLY A 74 -15.62 12.88 -4.89
CA GLY A 74 -15.44 14.11 -5.66
C GLY A 74 -16.72 14.56 -6.36
N GLU A 75 -17.55 13.63 -6.84
CA GLU A 75 -18.88 13.95 -7.37
C GLU A 75 -19.84 14.45 -6.29
N LEU A 76 -19.85 13.83 -5.09
CA LEU A 76 -20.61 14.33 -3.94
C LEU A 76 -20.20 15.76 -3.58
N TYR A 77 -18.90 16.00 -3.49
CA TYR A 77 -18.34 17.33 -3.23
C TYR A 77 -18.81 18.36 -4.27
N ARG A 78 -18.73 18.03 -5.56
CA ARG A 78 -19.18 18.92 -6.66
C ARG A 78 -20.67 19.21 -6.62
N LYS A 79 -21.48 18.25 -6.17
CA LYS A 79 -22.93 18.40 -5.99
C LYS A 79 -23.30 19.12 -4.69
N GLY A 80 -22.33 19.49 -3.84
CA GLY A 80 -22.58 20.10 -2.54
C GLY A 80 -23.28 19.15 -1.56
N LYS A 81 -23.11 17.83 -1.74
CA LYS A 81 -23.67 16.79 -0.86
C LYS A 81 -22.71 16.45 0.27
N THR A 82 -23.25 15.86 1.33
CA THR A 82 -22.44 15.30 2.43
C THR A 82 -21.53 14.22 1.87
N ILE A 83 -20.27 14.24 2.28
CA ILE A 83 -19.30 13.20 1.92
C ILE A 83 -19.19 12.24 3.11
N PRO A 84 -19.56 10.95 2.95
CA PRO A 84 -19.39 9.97 4.01
C PRO A 84 -17.92 9.87 4.44
N TYR A 85 -17.69 9.83 5.76
CA TYR A 85 -16.36 9.57 6.30
C TYR A 85 -15.92 8.12 6.07
N SER A 86 -16.87 7.19 6.00
CA SER A 86 -16.59 5.78 5.76
C SER A 86 -16.04 5.54 4.35
N ALA A 87 -15.37 4.41 4.18
CA ALA A 87 -15.01 3.89 2.86
C ALA A 87 -16.16 3.07 2.25
N ASN A 88 -17.32 2.95 2.90
CA ASN A 88 -18.41 2.09 2.47
C ASN A 88 -19.07 2.63 1.20
N VAL A 89 -18.90 1.91 0.08
CA VAL A 89 -19.44 2.34 -1.22
C VAL A 89 -20.97 2.44 -1.18
N ALA A 90 -21.66 1.60 -0.42
CA ALA A 90 -23.11 1.67 -0.31
C ALA A 90 -23.58 3.02 0.25
N GLU A 91 -22.92 3.51 1.31
CA GLU A 91 -23.22 4.83 1.91
C GLU A 91 -22.96 5.98 0.92
N ILE A 92 -21.89 5.89 0.14
CA ILE A 92 -21.55 6.87 -0.91
C ILE A 92 -22.62 6.88 -2.01
N ILE A 93 -23.11 5.70 -2.40
CA ILE A 93 -24.14 5.55 -3.44
C ILE A 93 -25.50 6.04 -2.95
N ASP A 94 -25.86 5.75 -1.69
CA ASP A 94 -27.09 6.24 -1.08
C ASP A 94 -27.13 7.78 -1.06
N GLU A 95 -26.00 8.42 -0.72
CA GLU A 95 -25.86 9.88 -0.79
C GLU A 95 -25.92 10.40 -2.23
N LEU A 96 -25.31 9.71 -3.20
CA LEU A 96 -25.37 10.11 -4.61
C LEU A 96 -26.80 10.05 -5.16
N GLY A 97 -27.61 9.08 -4.71
CA GLY A 97 -29.00 8.87 -5.08
C GLY A 97 -29.16 7.92 -6.29
N LYS A 98 -30.38 7.83 -6.83
CA LYS A 98 -30.74 6.82 -7.85
C LYS A 98 -30.12 7.05 -9.24
N ASP A 99 -29.49 8.19 -9.48
CA ASP A 99 -28.99 8.60 -10.80
C ASP A 99 -27.50 8.23 -11.03
N VAL A 100 -26.99 7.23 -10.32
CA VAL A 100 -25.62 6.75 -10.54
C VAL A 100 -25.56 6.03 -11.91
N PRO A 101 -24.64 6.43 -12.81
CA PRO A 101 -24.49 5.80 -14.12
C PRO A 101 -24.31 4.30 -14.04
N LYS A 102 -24.88 3.57 -15.01
CA LYS A 102 -24.78 2.09 -15.07
C LYS A 102 -23.33 1.62 -15.15
N GLU A 103 -22.46 2.40 -15.80
CA GLU A 103 -21.04 2.12 -15.95
C GLU A 103 -20.35 2.14 -14.57
N ILE A 104 -20.68 3.14 -13.73
CA ILE A 104 -20.18 3.24 -12.36
C ILE A 104 -20.68 2.07 -11.52
N GLN A 105 -21.96 1.72 -11.60
CA GLN A 105 -22.51 0.57 -10.89
C GLN A 105 -21.76 -0.72 -11.26
N ARG A 106 -21.47 -0.91 -12.56
CA ARG A 106 -20.72 -2.07 -13.03
C ARG A 106 -19.27 -2.09 -12.54
N LEU A 107 -18.58 -0.94 -12.50
CA LEU A 107 -17.25 -0.87 -11.88
C LEU A 107 -17.27 -1.26 -10.41
N ILE A 108 -18.29 -0.84 -9.65
CA ILE A 108 -18.46 -1.19 -8.24
C ILE A 108 -18.66 -2.69 -8.08
N GLU A 109 -19.50 -3.33 -8.90
CA GLU A 109 -19.73 -4.78 -8.87
C GLU A 109 -18.42 -5.58 -9.07
N ILE A 110 -17.54 -5.10 -9.94
CA ILE A 110 -16.26 -5.76 -10.21
C ILE A 110 -15.30 -5.59 -9.03
N ILE A 111 -15.15 -4.38 -8.49
CA ILE A 111 -14.04 -4.06 -7.58
C ILE A 111 -14.41 -4.07 -6.09
N ASN A 112 -15.67 -3.88 -5.71
CA ASN A 112 -16.07 -3.73 -4.31
C ASN A 112 -16.37 -5.09 -3.66
N GLN A 113 -15.33 -5.82 -3.26
CA GLN A 113 -15.44 -7.17 -2.71
C GLN A 113 -15.67 -7.23 -1.19
N ASP A 114 -15.49 -6.12 -0.48
CA ASP A 114 -15.85 -5.93 0.93
C ASP A 114 -16.37 -4.50 1.14
N GLN A 115 -16.82 -4.18 2.36
CA GLN A 115 -17.37 -2.86 2.65
C GLN A 115 -16.33 -1.73 2.50
N ASN A 116 -15.07 -1.95 2.92
CA ASN A 116 -14.11 -0.86 3.12
C ASN A 116 -12.82 -0.99 2.29
N GLY A 117 -12.75 -1.93 1.34
CA GLY A 117 -11.53 -2.20 0.58
C GLY A 117 -10.42 -2.86 1.41
N HIS A 118 -10.73 -3.42 2.58
CA HIS A 118 -9.74 -4.08 3.44
C HIS A 118 -9.22 -5.37 2.81
N CYS A 119 -10.04 -6.02 1.99
CA CYS A 119 -9.68 -7.26 1.29
C CYS A 119 -8.44 -7.13 0.38
N TYR A 120 -8.13 -5.91 -0.05
CA TYR A 120 -6.95 -5.60 -0.86
C TYR A 120 -5.76 -5.11 -0.03
N ARG A 121 -5.99 -4.62 1.19
CA ARG A 121 -4.94 -4.12 2.09
C ARG A 121 -4.44 -5.16 3.08
N TYR A 122 -5.24 -6.18 3.37
CA TYR A 122 -4.90 -7.17 4.39
C TYR A 122 -5.18 -8.60 3.93
N HIS A 123 -4.43 -9.55 4.49
CA HIS A 123 -4.55 -10.96 4.17
C HIS A 123 -5.80 -11.61 4.80
N VAL A 124 -6.04 -11.34 6.10
CA VAL A 124 -7.16 -11.88 6.87
C VAL A 124 -8.18 -10.79 7.18
N ASP A 125 -9.46 -11.17 7.17
CA ASP A 125 -10.52 -10.39 7.77
C ASP A 125 -10.38 -10.46 9.29
N PRO A 126 -10.11 -9.31 9.91
CA PRO A 126 -9.85 -9.26 11.32
C PRO A 126 -11.07 -9.51 12.22
N CYS A 127 -12.29 -9.33 11.71
CA CYS A 127 -13.52 -9.58 12.48
C CYS A 127 -13.89 -11.07 12.47
N THR A 128 -13.67 -11.73 11.34
CA THR A 128 -14.08 -13.13 11.13
C THR A 128 -12.94 -14.13 11.30
N LYS A 129 -11.70 -13.65 11.43
CA LYS A 129 -10.47 -14.46 11.50
C LYS A 129 -10.31 -15.40 10.29
N SER A 130 -10.90 -15.03 9.15
CA SER A 130 -10.90 -15.80 7.92
C SER A 130 -10.22 -15.03 6.80
N THR A 131 -9.71 -15.70 5.77
CA THR A 131 -9.19 -14.98 4.59
C THR A 131 -10.33 -14.30 3.86
N TYR A 132 -10.09 -13.08 3.36
CA TYR A 132 -11.10 -12.34 2.58
C TYR A 132 -11.56 -13.06 1.32
N PHE A 133 -10.69 -13.90 0.75
CA PHE A 133 -10.95 -14.64 -0.47
C PHE A 133 -10.74 -16.14 -0.24
N ASN A 134 -11.58 -16.94 -0.89
CA ASN A 134 -11.37 -18.39 -1.03
C ASN A 134 -10.28 -18.66 -2.08
N SER A 135 -9.69 -19.85 -2.10
CA SER A 135 -8.46 -20.15 -2.87
C SER A 135 -8.53 -19.96 -4.39
N THR A 136 -9.71 -19.79 -4.98
CA THR A 136 -9.92 -19.73 -6.45
C THR A 136 -10.38 -18.37 -6.96
N LYS A 137 -10.53 -17.37 -6.10
CA LYS A 137 -11.03 -16.05 -6.51
C LYS A 137 -10.05 -15.36 -7.47
N VAL A 138 -10.63 -14.90 -8.58
CA VAL A 138 -10.01 -14.04 -9.58
C VAL A 138 -10.88 -12.80 -9.74
N ILE A 139 -10.25 -11.64 -9.91
CA ILE A 139 -10.93 -10.39 -10.28
C ILE A 139 -10.60 -10.11 -11.75
N GLU A 140 -11.64 -10.15 -12.59
CA GLU A 140 -11.54 -9.92 -14.03
C GLU A 140 -11.48 -8.40 -14.30
N THR A 141 -10.28 -7.86 -14.52
CA THR A 141 -10.11 -6.39 -14.66
C THR A 141 -10.06 -5.91 -16.09
N THR A 142 -10.00 -6.80 -17.08
CA THR A 142 -10.15 -6.43 -18.49
C THR A 142 -11.46 -5.68 -18.73
N GLU A 143 -12.57 -6.20 -18.17
CA GLU A 143 -13.87 -5.53 -18.24
C GLU A 143 -13.84 -4.18 -17.51
N TYR A 144 -13.22 -4.12 -16.32
CA TYR A 144 -13.07 -2.88 -15.56
C TYR A 144 -12.41 -1.79 -16.40
N PHE A 145 -11.26 -2.06 -17.01
CA PHE A 145 -10.55 -1.09 -17.84
C PHE A 145 -11.36 -0.66 -19.08
N SER A 146 -12.06 -1.59 -19.72
CA SER A 146 -12.91 -1.28 -20.88
C SER A 146 -14.08 -0.37 -20.50
N ILE A 147 -14.73 -0.61 -19.36
CA ILE A 147 -15.81 0.25 -18.87
C ILE A 147 -15.25 1.61 -18.44
N TYR A 148 -14.08 1.62 -17.80
CA TYR A 148 -13.45 2.86 -17.39
C TYR A 148 -13.14 3.76 -18.58
N GLU A 149 -12.64 3.20 -19.68
CA GLU A 149 -12.42 3.93 -20.94
C GLU A 149 -13.73 4.53 -21.49
N GLN A 150 -14.85 3.81 -21.38
CA GLN A 150 -16.18 4.36 -21.75
C GLN A 150 -16.57 5.55 -20.88
N ILE A 151 -16.33 5.48 -19.57
CA ILE A 151 -16.59 6.59 -18.62
C ILE A 151 -15.75 7.81 -18.98
N VAL A 152 -14.46 7.62 -19.29
CA VAL A 152 -13.56 8.70 -19.75
C VAL A 152 -14.07 9.32 -21.04
N ASN A 153 -14.38 8.52 -22.05
CA ASN A 153 -14.86 9.01 -23.35
C ASN A 153 -16.22 9.72 -23.25
N ALA A 154 -17.09 9.29 -22.33
CA ALA A 154 -18.38 9.92 -22.07
C ALA A 154 -18.27 11.15 -21.14
N GLY A 155 -17.10 11.46 -20.59
CA GLY A 155 -16.90 12.55 -19.62
C GLY A 155 -17.65 12.34 -18.30
N ILE A 156 -17.98 11.09 -17.96
CA ILE A 156 -18.71 10.77 -16.74
C ILE A 156 -17.82 11.09 -15.54
N TYR A 157 -18.33 11.93 -14.65
CA TYR A 157 -17.70 12.34 -13.39
C TYR A 157 -16.24 12.83 -13.54
N LYS A 158 -15.91 13.44 -14.69
CA LYS A 158 -14.57 13.94 -15.03
C LYS A 158 -13.48 12.88 -14.93
N ALA A 159 -13.78 11.66 -15.40
CA ALA A 159 -12.80 10.58 -15.37
C ALA A 159 -11.54 10.89 -16.23
N GLU A 160 -10.40 10.46 -15.73
CA GLU A 160 -9.09 10.47 -16.39
C GLU A 160 -8.65 9.04 -16.74
N PRO A 161 -7.88 8.82 -17.81
CA PRO A 161 -7.38 7.49 -18.15
C PRO A 161 -6.54 6.87 -17.02
N ILE A 162 -6.91 5.66 -16.58
CA ILE A 162 -6.14 4.88 -15.59
C ILE A 162 -5.33 3.74 -16.21
N CYS A 163 -5.50 3.50 -17.51
CA CYS A 163 -4.80 2.45 -18.23
C CYS A 163 -4.46 3.01 -19.62
N PRO A 164 -3.21 2.85 -20.10
CA PRO A 164 -2.91 3.13 -21.49
C PRO A 164 -3.77 2.23 -22.39
N THR A 165 -3.99 2.66 -23.64
CA THR A 165 -4.78 1.90 -24.60
C THR A 165 -4.38 0.44 -24.57
N LEU A 166 -5.34 -0.43 -24.22
CA LEU A 166 -5.12 -1.87 -24.12
C LEU A 166 -4.60 -2.35 -25.47
N LYS A 167 -3.27 -2.51 -25.57
CA LYS A 167 -2.70 -3.32 -26.63
C LYS A 167 -3.21 -4.72 -26.31
N LEU A 168 -4.14 -5.23 -27.13
CA LEU A 168 -4.53 -6.63 -27.15
C LEU A 168 -3.28 -7.48 -27.46
N HIS A 169 -2.39 -7.62 -26.48
CA HIS A 169 -1.47 -8.73 -26.44
C HIS A 169 -2.36 -9.94 -26.27
N LYS A 170 -2.34 -10.84 -27.26
CA LYS A 170 -3.14 -12.06 -27.27
C LYS A 170 -2.91 -12.95 -26.03
N ASP A 171 -1.82 -12.71 -25.30
CA ASP A 171 -1.37 -13.50 -24.17
C ASP A 171 -1.60 -12.81 -22.81
N TRP A 172 -2.11 -11.57 -22.80
CA TRP A 172 -2.31 -10.81 -21.57
C TRP A 172 -3.70 -11.03 -21.00
N ASP A 173 -3.76 -11.80 -19.92
CA ASP A 173 -4.97 -11.97 -19.13
C ASP A 173 -4.88 -11.07 -17.89
N LEU A 174 -5.57 -9.92 -17.91
CA LEU A 174 -5.65 -8.97 -16.78
C LEU A 174 -6.60 -9.49 -15.69
N ASN A 175 -6.36 -10.74 -15.30
CA ASN A 175 -7.09 -11.47 -14.30
C ASN A 175 -6.22 -11.55 -13.04
N PHE A 176 -6.56 -10.73 -12.06
CA PHE A 176 -5.79 -10.62 -10.83
C PHE A 176 -6.19 -11.72 -9.85
N LYS A 177 -5.20 -12.53 -9.44
CA LYS A 177 -5.40 -13.55 -8.39
C LYS A 177 -5.23 -12.90 -7.02
N VAL A 178 -6.14 -13.19 -6.10
CA VAL A 178 -6.21 -12.51 -4.78
C VAL A 178 -6.09 -13.48 -3.58
N THR A 179 -5.54 -14.67 -3.83
CA THR A 179 -5.72 -15.84 -2.96
C THR A 179 -4.44 -16.56 -2.56
N HIS A 180 -3.29 -16.09 -3.06
CA HIS A 180 -2.02 -16.79 -2.90
C HIS A 180 -1.12 -16.14 -1.83
N GLU A 181 -1.57 -15.06 -1.18
CA GLU A 181 -0.86 -14.56 -0.03
C GLU A 181 -1.11 -15.52 1.12
N LEU A 182 -0.07 -16.15 1.65
CA LEU A 182 -0.17 -16.99 2.86
C LEU A 182 0.11 -16.21 4.15
N GLN A 183 0.69 -15.01 4.01
CA GLN A 183 1.19 -14.17 5.10
C GLN A 183 1.25 -12.71 4.64
N TYR A 184 1.34 -11.77 5.60
CA TYR A 184 1.43 -10.33 5.30
C TYR A 184 2.67 -9.97 4.45
N TRP A 185 3.79 -10.68 4.57
CA TRP A 185 4.96 -10.50 3.69
C TRP A 185 4.67 -10.76 2.20
N HIS A 186 3.86 -11.78 1.88
CA HIS A 186 3.46 -12.04 0.49
C HIS A 186 2.60 -10.93 -0.08
N LEU A 187 1.75 -10.32 0.76
CA LEU A 187 0.97 -9.15 0.37
C LEU A 187 1.86 -7.94 0.16
N ARG A 188 2.84 -7.71 1.05
CA ARG A 188 3.80 -6.61 0.94
C ARG A 188 4.52 -6.60 -0.41
N PHE A 189 4.96 -7.75 -0.92
CA PHE A 189 5.63 -7.82 -2.22
C PHE A 189 4.81 -7.25 -3.38
N GLN A 190 3.48 -7.30 -3.30
CA GLN A 190 2.60 -6.70 -4.33
C GLN A 190 2.63 -5.17 -4.26
N TYR A 191 2.77 -4.61 -3.06
CA TYR A 191 2.96 -3.18 -2.85
C TYR A 191 4.37 -2.75 -3.25
N ASP A 192 5.40 -3.53 -2.86
CA ASP A 192 6.80 -3.27 -3.21
C ASP A 192 6.98 -3.11 -4.72
N TYR A 193 6.32 -3.95 -5.52
CA TYR A 193 6.38 -3.87 -6.98
C TYR A 193 5.91 -2.52 -7.54
N ILE A 194 4.81 -1.97 -7.01
CA ILE A 194 4.30 -0.66 -7.45
C ILE A 194 5.22 0.46 -6.95
N ILE A 195 5.67 0.38 -5.69
CA ILE A 195 6.61 1.35 -5.12
C ILE A 195 7.89 1.42 -5.96
N GLU A 196 8.45 0.28 -6.35
CA GLU A 196 9.65 0.22 -7.19
C GLU A 196 9.44 0.85 -8.57
N ILE A 197 8.33 0.55 -9.25
CA ILE A 197 8.00 1.19 -10.54
C ILE A 197 7.99 2.71 -10.39
N LEU A 198 7.34 3.22 -9.33
CA LEU A 198 7.25 4.66 -9.08
C LEU A 198 8.63 5.26 -8.77
N LEU A 199 9.39 4.66 -7.85
CA LEU A 199 10.70 5.17 -7.44
C LEU A 199 11.69 5.16 -8.61
N GLU A 200 11.75 4.08 -9.39
CA GLU A 200 12.61 4.03 -10.57
C GLU A 200 12.20 5.09 -11.60
N GLY A 201 10.90 5.27 -11.83
CA GLY A 201 10.41 6.29 -12.74
C GLY A 201 10.72 7.71 -12.27
N ILE A 202 10.61 7.99 -10.96
CA ILE A 202 10.97 9.30 -10.39
C ILE A 202 12.47 9.54 -10.53
N LEU A 203 13.29 8.56 -10.16
CA LEU A 203 14.76 8.69 -10.22
C LEU A 203 15.27 8.84 -11.66
N ASN A 204 14.60 8.22 -12.63
CA ASN A 204 14.88 8.38 -14.06
C ASN A 204 14.11 9.54 -14.72
N GLU A 205 13.37 10.33 -13.95
CA GLU A 205 12.58 11.48 -14.42
C GLU A 205 11.49 11.13 -15.47
N SER A 206 11.09 9.86 -15.56
CA SER A 206 9.97 9.42 -16.40
C SER A 206 8.61 9.51 -15.69
N ILE A 207 8.60 9.59 -14.36
CA ILE A 207 7.40 9.76 -13.53
C ILE A 207 7.53 11.05 -12.71
N SER A 208 6.47 11.87 -12.70
CA SER A 208 6.44 13.12 -11.93
C SER A 208 6.12 12.86 -10.47
N LEU A 209 7.05 13.19 -9.57
CA LEU A 209 6.83 13.10 -8.12
C LEU A 209 5.61 13.93 -7.66
N GLN A 210 5.42 15.14 -8.19
CA GLN A 210 4.24 15.98 -7.90
C GLN A 210 2.92 15.27 -8.17
N ASN A 211 2.88 14.38 -9.16
CA ASN A 211 1.66 13.69 -9.57
C ASN A 211 1.46 12.37 -8.82
N CYS A 212 2.45 11.83 -8.11
CA CYS A 212 2.34 10.51 -7.48
C CYS A 212 2.75 10.46 -6.01
N TYR A 213 3.19 11.57 -5.39
CA TYR A 213 3.73 11.52 -4.03
C TYR A 213 2.67 11.07 -2.99
N ILE A 214 1.40 11.45 -3.14
CA ILE A 214 0.32 11.02 -2.22
C ILE A 214 0.14 9.50 -2.20
N PRO A 215 -0.18 8.83 -3.33
CA PRO A 215 -0.27 7.39 -3.37
C PRO A 215 1.07 6.72 -3.01
N LEU A 216 2.21 7.28 -3.40
CA LEU A 216 3.53 6.74 -3.02
C LEU A 216 3.72 6.73 -1.48
N LEU A 217 3.37 7.81 -0.79
CA LEU A 217 3.43 7.89 0.67
C LEU A 217 2.52 6.86 1.33
N PHE A 218 1.29 6.70 0.83
CA PHE A 218 0.39 5.64 1.30
C PHE A 218 1.01 4.25 1.10
N LEU A 219 1.50 3.95 -0.11
CA LEU A 219 2.05 2.65 -0.45
C LEU A 219 3.25 2.31 0.44
N ILE A 220 4.20 3.23 0.61
CA ILE A 220 5.38 3.04 1.47
C ILE A 220 4.97 2.82 2.93
N ARG A 221 4.11 3.69 3.46
CA ARG A 221 3.60 3.58 4.83
C ARG A 221 2.96 2.22 5.07
N HIS A 222 2.12 1.79 4.14
CA HIS A 222 1.40 0.52 4.25
C HIS A 222 2.32 -0.69 4.06
N ALA A 223 3.35 -0.61 3.20
CA ALA A 223 4.35 -1.66 3.09
C ALA A 223 5.11 -1.85 4.42
N ILE A 224 5.50 -0.76 5.10
CA ILE A 224 6.12 -0.83 6.43
C ILE A 224 5.15 -1.41 7.47
N GLU A 225 3.87 -1.05 7.40
CA GLU A 225 2.84 -1.64 8.25
C GLU A 225 2.76 -3.16 8.05
N LEU A 226 2.70 -3.63 6.80
CA LEU A 226 2.64 -5.06 6.48
C LEU A 226 3.88 -5.80 6.98
N SER A 227 5.06 -5.19 6.88
CA SER A 227 6.31 -5.73 7.44
C SER A 227 6.18 -6.00 8.94
N LEU A 228 5.80 -4.97 9.69
CA LEU A 228 5.69 -5.06 11.15
C LEU A 228 4.53 -5.97 11.58
N LYS A 229 3.39 -5.93 10.89
CA LYS A 229 2.26 -6.84 11.13
C LYS A 229 2.65 -8.28 10.91
N SER A 230 3.43 -8.57 9.89
CA SER A 230 3.87 -9.94 9.64
C SER A 230 4.75 -10.46 10.75
N PHE A 231 5.60 -9.61 11.32
CA PHE A 231 6.38 -9.95 12.50
C PHE A 231 5.48 -10.18 13.74
N VAL A 232 4.56 -9.25 14.04
CA VAL A 232 3.66 -9.39 15.20
C VAL A 232 2.82 -10.67 15.07
N TRP A 233 2.29 -10.95 13.88
CA TRP A 233 1.54 -12.17 13.59
C TRP A 233 2.36 -13.44 13.86
N ASP A 234 3.63 -13.44 13.45
CA ASP A 234 4.54 -14.57 13.68
C ASP A 234 4.78 -14.79 15.19
N LEU A 235 5.00 -13.70 15.93
CA LEU A 235 5.15 -13.72 17.39
C LEU A 235 3.90 -14.22 18.13
N GLU A 236 2.71 -13.83 17.67
CA GLU A 236 1.44 -14.30 18.22
C GLU A 236 1.29 -15.82 18.08
N ASN A 237 1.59 -16.35 16.89
CA ASN A 237 1.51 -17.78 16.63
C ASN A 237 2.53 -18.55 17.48
N PHE A 238 3.76 -18.02 17.63
CA PHE A 238 4.79 -18.63 18.47
C PHE A 238 4.40 -18.70 19.96
N ASN A 239 3.83 -17.63 20.50
CA ASN A 239 3.44 -17.56 21.92
C ASN A 239 2.08 -18.21 22.21
N SER A 240 1.35 -18.69 21.19
CA SER A 240 -0.05 -19.12 21.31
C SER A 240 -0.95 -18.07 21.99
N THR A 241 -0.64 -16.78 21.79
CA THR A 241 -1.42 -15.67 22.35
C THR A 241 -2.39 -15.14 21.31
N ASP A 242 -3.61 -14.83 21.74
CA ASP A 242 -4.65 -14.26 20.87
C ASP A 242 -4.56 -12.72 20.89
N PHE A 243 -3.38 -12.17 20.57
CA PHE A 243 -3.22 -10.73 20.33
C PHE A 243 -3.86 -10.30 19.01
N LYS A 244 -4.50 -11.21 18.26
CA LYS A 244 -5.12 -11.02 16.94
C LYS A 244 -6.07 -9.83 16.83
N ASN A 245 -6.71 -9.43 17.94
CA ASN A 245 -7.52 -8.20 18.00
C ASN A 245 -6.68 -6.92 17.76
N SER A 246 -5.38 -6.99 18.05
CA SER A 246 -4.38 -5.93 17.86
C SER A 246 -3.81 -5.84 16.45
N LEU A 247 -4.31 -6.64 15.51
CA LEU A 247 -3.98 -6.53 14.08
C LEU A 247 -5.23 -6.17 13.26
N CYS A 248 -6.34 -5.89 13.94
CA CYS A 248 -7.68 -5.88 13.36
C CYS A 248 -8.06 -4.67 12.51
N ALA A 249 -7.17 -3.70 12.37
CA ALA A 249 -7.45 -2.46 11.68
C ALA A 249 -6.17 -1.93 11.03
N GLU A 250 -6.27 -0.78 10.41
CA GLU A 250 -5.11 0.04 10.12
C GLU A 250 -4.41 0.38 11.43
N TYR A 251 -3.17 -0.10 11.58
CA TYR A 251 -2.43 0.01 12.82
C TYR A 251 -1.42 1.14 12.77
N LYS A 252 -1.24 1.84 13.88
CA LYS A 252 -0.18 2.83 14.00
C LYS A 252 1.18 2.16 13.90
N LEU A 253 2.03 2.64 13.00
CA LEU A 253 3.39 2.15 12.84
C LEU A 253 4.18 2.24 14.15
N VAL A 254 3.98 3.30 14.93
CA VAL A 254 4.64 3.47 16.24
C VAL A 254 4.30 2.32 17.21
N GLU A 255 3.04 1.87 17.22
CA GLU A 255 2.59 0.80 18.12
C GLU A 255 3.13 -0.56 17.69
N LEU A 256 3.09 -0.85 16.37
CA LEU A 256 3.65 -2.08 15.80
C LEU A 256 5.17 -2.14 16.01
N HIS A 257 5.87 -1.03 15.78
CA HIS A 257 7.32 -0.94 16.01
C HIS A 257 7.66 -1.14 17.49
N LYS A 258 6.89 -0.57 18.42
CA LYS A 258 7.10 -0.79 19.86
C LYS A 258 6.95 -2.26 20.24
N ALA A 259 5.97 -2.96 19.66
CA ALA A 259 5.80 -4.40 19.89
C ALA A 259 7.02 -5.19 19.37
N PHE A 260 7.49 -4.87 18.16
CA PHE A 260 8.69 -5.46 17.57
C PHE A 260 9.94 -5.21 18.43
N ASP A 261 10.21 -3.96 18.81
CA ASP A 261 11.40 -3.61 19.59
C ASP A 261 11.40 -4.25 21.00
N THR A 262 10.22 -4.34 21.62
CA THR A 262 10.05 -5.04 22.91
C THR A 262 10.46 -6.51 22.79
N PHE A 263 10.05 -7.19 21.71
CA PHE A 263 10.46 -8.56 21.45
C PHE A 263 11.96 -8.67 21.19
N LEU A 264 12.51 -7.83 20.31
CA LEU A 264 13.94 -7.83 20.06
C LEU A 264 14.77 -7.59 21.33
N GLY A 265 14.22 -6.85 22.31
CA GLY A 265 14.84 -6.60 23.61
C GLY A 265 14.86 -7.82 24.54
N SER A 266 14.02 -8.84 24.28
CA SER A 266 14.01 -10.08 25.06
C SER A 266 14.93 -11.17 24.51
N LEU A 267 15.45 -11.00 23.28
CA LEU A 267 16.34 -11.98 22.66
C LEU A 267 17.71 -12.03 23.34
N ASP A 268 18.28 -13.24 23.48
CA ASP A 268 19.65 -13.41 23.95
C ASP A 268 20.65 -13.12 22.83
N VAL A 269 21.04 -11.85 22.73
CA VAL A 269 21.97 -11.33 21.70
C VAL A 269 23.31 -12.08 21.70
N LYS A 270 23.71 -12.71 22.82
CA LYS A 270 24.97 -13.47 22.89
C LYS A 270 24.94 -14.76 22.06
N LYS A 271 23.75 -15.25 21.71
CA LYS A 271 23.55 -16.42 20.85
C LYS A 271 23.56 -16.06 19.36
N MET A 272 23.44 -14.78 19.02
CA MET A 272 23.49 -14.30 17.64
C MET A 272 24.94 -14.26 17.15
N ASP A 273 25.15 -14.57 15.87
CA ASP A 273 26.43 -14.29 15.21
C ASP A 273 26.65 -12.77 15.05
N VAL A 274 27.87 -12.39 14.64
CA VAL A 274 28.26 -10.98 14.51
C VAL A 274 27.39 -10.26 13.47
N GLU A 275 27.07 -10.92 12.36
CA GLU A 275 26.30 -10.33 11.26
C GLU A 275 24.86 -10.01 11.70
N MET A 276 24.20 -10.92 12.41
CA MET A 276 22.85 -10.73 12.94
C MET A 276 22.80 -9.67 14.05
N GLN A 277 23.84 -9.59 14.88
CA GLN A 277 23.96 -8.50 15.87
C GLN A 277 24.10 -7.13 15.19
N GLU A 278 24.93 -7.03 14.15
CA GLU A 278 25.10 -5.81 13.38
C GLU A 278 23.80 -5.40 12.67
N GLU A 279 23.09 -6.36 12.07
CA GLU A 279 21.79 -6.11 11.43
C GLU A 279 20.74 -5.65 12.45
N LEU A 280 20.70 -6.26 13.65
CA LEU A 280 19.79 -5.86 14.72
C LEU A 280 20.05 -4.42 15.19
N ILE A 281 21.33 -4.08 15.41
CA ILE A 281 21.74 -2.73 15.82
C ILE A 281 21.39 -1.73 14.70
N HIS A 282 21.69 -2.07 13.46
CA HIS A 282 21.39 -1.22 12.31
C HIS A 282 19.88 -0.95 12.21
N LEU A 283 19.06 -2.00 12.23
CA LEU A 283 17.61 -1.90 12.14
C LEU A 283 17.02 -1.01 13.24
N ARG A 284 17.43 -1.22 14.50
CA ARG A 284 17.01 -0.39 15.64
C ARG A 284 17.40 1.08 15.47
N ASN A 285 18.64 1.33 15.03
CA ASN A 285 19.11 2.69 14.80
C ASN A 285 18.31 3.40 13.71
N GLN A 286 17.97 2.70 12.62
CA GLN A 286 17.16 3.26 11.53
C GLN A 286 15.76 3.66 12.02
N PHE A 287 15.05 2.78 12.73
CA PHE A 287 13.72 3.12 13.25
C PHE A 287 13.76 4.25 14.29
N ASN A 288 14.78 4.28 15.16
CA ASN A 288 14.95 5.37 16.13
C ASN A 288 15.27 6.71 15.46
N GLN A 289 16.14 6.70 14.44
CA GLN A 289 16.47 7.89 13.65
C GLN A 289 15.23 8.47 12.97
N HIS A 290 14.33 7.61 12.48
CA HIS A 290 13.14 8.02 11.74
C HIS A 290 11.85 8.07 12.57
N HIS A 291 11.93 8.07 13.91
CA HIS A 291 10.74 8.02 14.78
C HIS A 291 9.75 9.18 14.58
N GLU A 292 10.25 10.40 14.33
CA GLU A 292 9.41 11.57 14.04
C GLU A 292 8.71 11.41 12.69
N THR A 293 9.42 10.92 11.67
CA THR A 293 8.85 10.61 10.35
C THR A 293 7.77 9.54 10.45
N ILE A 294 8.03 8.45 11.18
CA ILE A 294 7.03 7.39 11.44
C ILE A 294 5.79 7.98 12.12
N SER A 295 5.98 8.84 13.12
CA SER A 295 4.88 9.52 13.81
C SER A 295 4.10 10.42 12.85
N ALA A 296 4.78 11.14 11.95
CA ALA A 296 4.14 11.95 10.92
C ALA A 296 3.31 11.09 9.95
N LEU A 297 3.80 9.91 9.55
CA LEU A 297 3.04 8.98 8.71
C LEU A 297 1.76 8.51 9.38
N ASP A 298 1.79 8.22 10.68
CA ASP A 298 0.58 7.84 11.43
C ASP A 298 -0.41 9.02 11.54
N VAL A 299 0.10 10.24 11.72
CA VAL A 299 -0.74 11.46 11.79
C VAL A 299 -1.41 11.76 10.45
N TYR A 300 -0.69 11.59 9.34
CA TYR A 300 -1.16 11.93 8.00
C TYR A 300 -1.77 10.76 7.23
N ASN A 301 -1.91 9.59 7.84
CA ASN A 301 -2.38 8.37 7.18
C ASN A 301 -3.69 8.55 6.40
N GLU A 302 -4.69 9.20 7.01
CA GLU A 302 -5.96 9.52 6.31
C GLU A 302 -5.74 10.52 5.17
N LEU A 303 -4.86 11.50 5.37
CA LEU A 303 -4.52 12.48 4.35
C LEU A 303 -3.72 11.90 3.19
N PHE A 304 -3.17 10.69 3.30
CA PHE A 304 -2.62 10.04 2.11
C PHE A 304 -3.69 9.45 1.22
N ARG A 305 -4.94 9.34 1.70
CA ARG A 305 -6.04 8.72 0.97
C ARG A 305 -7.12 9.71 0.57
N PHE A 306 -7.42 10.69 1.42
CA PHE A 306 -8.50 11.64 1.20
C PHE A 306 -8.03 13.07 1.48
N PRO A 307 -8.53 14.06 0.74
CA PRO A 307 -8.32 15.46 1.12
C PRO A 307 -8.98 15.73 2.48
N GLY A 308 -8.31 16.53 3.30
CA GLY A 308 -8.84 16.97 4.59
C GLY A 308 -8.66 18.47 4.79
N ASP A 309 -9.21 18.99 5.89
CA ASP A 309 -9.14 20.41 6.22
C ASP A 309 -7.71 20.91 6.54
N LYS A 310 -6.81 19.96 6.81
CA LYS A 310 -5.41 20.23 7.14
C LYS A 310 -4.53 19.85 5.97
N ALA A 311 -3.60 20.73 5.62
CA ALA A 311 -2.54 20.41 4.67
C ALA A 311 -1.53 19.43 5.31
N ILE A 312 -0.94 18.58 4.48
CA ILE A 312 0.19 17.73 4.88
C ILE A 312 1.43 18.61 5.02
N GLU A 313 2.12 18.56 6.15
CA GLU A 313 3.40 19.28 6.27
C GLU A 313 4.50 18.44 5.63
N LEU A 314 4.66 18.56 4.31
CA LEU A 314 5.57 17.72 3.51
C LEU A 314 7.02 17.77 3.98
N ILE A 315 7.46 18.89 4.56
CA ILE A 315 8.80 19.05 5.16
C ILE A 315 9.05 18.08 6.33
N LYS A 316 8.00 17.58 6.99
CA LYS A 316 8.10 16.57 8.06
C LYS A 316 8.25 15.14 7.51
N ILE A 317 8.17 14.96 6.20
CA ILE A 317 8.26 13.67 5.53
C ILE A 317 9.45 13.71 4.57
N PRO A 318 10.68 13.52 5.07
CA PRO A 318 11.86 13.39 4.21
C PRO A 318 11.74 12.08 3.41
N LEU A 319 11.27 12.17 2.15
CA LEU A 319 10.93 10.97 1.38
C LEU A 319 12.15 10.07 1.12
N ALA A 320 13.34 10.62 0.90
CA ALA A 320 14.56 9.83 0.73
C ALA A 320 14.85 8.95 1.97
N ASP A 321 14.77 9.56 3.15
CA ASP A 321 14.92 8.87 4.44
C ASP A 321 13.82 7.83 4.67
N LEU A 322 12.58 8.18 4.31
CA LEU A 322 11.45 7.26 4.40
C LEU A 322 11.64 6.04 3.47
N VAL A 323 12.12 6.26 2.25
CA VAL A 323 12.42 5.17 1.32
C VAL A 323 13.55 4.30 1.87
N ALA A 324 14.59 4.89 2.46
CA ALA A 324 15.65 4.15 3.13
C ALA A 324 15.11 3.28 4.27
N LEU A 325 14.25 3.83 5.13
CA LEU A 325 13.56 3.07 6.19
C LEU A 325 12.71 1.93 5.62
N TYR A 326 11.98 2.18 4.53
CA TYR A 326 11.19 1.16 3.84
C TYR A 326 12.06 -0.01 3.34
N TYR A 327 13.21 0.27 2.72
CA TYR A 327 14.16 -0.78 2.33
C TYR A 327 14.73 -1.51 3.54
N CYS A 328 15.05 -0.80 4.63
CA CYS A 328 15.53 -1.39 5.88
C CYS A 328 14.47 -2.28 6.54
N SER A 329 13.17 -2.02 6.35
CA SER A 329 12.10 -2.85 6.90
C SER A 329 12.10 -4.29 6.36
N ASN A 330 12.80 -4.56 5.25
CA ASN A 330 13.05 -5.93 4.78
C ASN A 330 13.80 -6.78 5.82
N SER A 331 14.77 -6.19 6.53
CA SER A 331 15.59 -6.89 7.53
C SER A 331 14.79 -7.41 8.72
N ILE A 332 13.54 -6.96 8.91
CA ILE A 332 12.64 -7.55 9.91
C ILE A 332 12.42 -9.04 9.63
N LEU A 333 12.45 -9.48 8.36
CA LEU A 333 12.36 -10.88 7.98
C LEU A 333 13.45 -11.75 8.61
N THR A 334 14.66 -11.23 8.82
CA THR A 334 15.77 -11.95 9.46
C THR A 334 15.42 -12.36 10.90
N PHE A 335 14.51 -11.62 11.55
CA PHE A 335 14.11 -11.83 12.95
C PHE A 335 12.79 -12.59 13.09
N ASN A 336 12.37 -13.34 12.06
CA ASN A 336 11.22 -14.23 12.19
C ASN A 336 11.50 -15.37 13.18
N THR A 337 10.45 -15.86 13.85
CA THR A 337 10.52 -16.84 14.93
C THR A 337 11.10 -18.16 14.45
N GLU A 338 10.79 -18.62 13.23
CA GLU A 338 11.35 -19.85 12.66
C GLU A 338 12.88 -19.78 12.55
N THR A 339 13.41 -18.66 12.06
CA THR A 339 14.85 -18.40 11.94
C THR A 339 15.49 -18.37 13.33
N LEU A 340 14.89 -17.63 14.26
CA LEU A 340 15.41 -17.52 15.63
C LEU A 340 15.43 -18.87 16.38
N ILE A 341 14.46 -19.76 16.13
CA ILE A 341 14.43 -21.12 16.67
C ILE A 341 15.53 -21.97 16.04
N LYS A 342 15.67 -21.92 14.71
CA LYS A 342 16.70 -22.67 13.97
C LYS A 342 18.11 -22.33 14.44
N GLU A 343 18.36 -21.04 14.69
CA GLU A 343 19.62 -20.53 15.21
C GLU A 343 19.75 -20.67 16.74
N LYS A 344 18.78 -21.30 17.42
CA LYS A 344 18.75 -21.56 18.87
C LYS A 344 18.79 -20.29 19.74
N ILE A 345 18.46 -19.14 19.15
CA ILE A 345 18.33 -17.86 19.84
C ILE A 345 17.05 -17.87 20.67
N LEU A 346 15.97 -18.42 20.09
CA LEU A 346 14.69 -18.65 20.73
C LEU A 346 14.53 -20.15 21.06
N GLU A 347 13.96 -20.49 22.21
CA GLU A 347 13.63 -21.88 22.55
C GLU A 347 12.25 -22.22 21.99
N SER A 348 12.09 -23.38 21.34
CA SER A 348 10.77 -23.78 20.88
C SER A 348 9.84 -23.96 22.09
N THR A 349 8.74 -23.22 22.13
CA THR A 349 7.60 -23.60 22.98
C THR A 349 7.14 -24.98 22.51
N SER A 350 7.20 -25.96 23.41
CA SER A 350 6.81 -27.35 23.10
C SER A 350 5.33 -27.35 22.69
N TYR A 351 5.02 -27.86 21.50
CA TYR A 351 3.65 -28.06 21.03
C TYR A 351 2.88 -29.06 21.92
#